data_AF-A0A2S5WWV2-F1
#
_entry.id   AF-A0A2S5WWV2-F1
#
_cell.length_a   1.000
_cell.length_b   1.000
_cell.length_c   1.000
_cell.angle_alpha   90.00
_cell.angle_beta   90.00
_cell.angle_gamma   90.00
#
_symmetry.space_group_name_H-M   'P 1'
#
loop_
_entity.id
_entity.type
_entity.pdbx_description
1 polymer ?
#
loop_
_entity_poly.entity_id
_entity_poly.type
_entity_poly.pdbx_seq_one_letter_code
_entity_poly.pdbx_strand_id
1 'polypeptide(L)'
;MARSTVTDHSEATTPFARGRLLVVALLGWNDAGDAASSAVRSLQEAIGADRLIADIDDESFFDYSIHRPVMKAGVEGIRKIQWPSVAFSGIPLREASVADAPAETTELAADAGLSVSSDNGENVFVLIGPEPTLRWRSFTKHVVDLCEREGITRIVLVGALLADVPHTRPITIFMSSDDAVVREELDIDRSEYEGPTGVLSAIGEEARSRGMLVLSLWASVPHYAHHSPSPKATLALVDRLTEIVDVSIPHGELVTESAEWEAEVTEATAQDEEIAQYVGYLERTRDMVEAPEASGEAIAQEFERFLEQAAGKKPQPGPGAFPTDLSGTAQRPMGGDRRVTPEGDDQDADASESESPAAEETEAPEAPEGSED
;
A
#
# COMPACT_ATOMS: atom_id res chain seq x y z
N MET A 1 -19.97 37.63 -47.88
CA MET A 1 -19.98 36.19 -47.53
C MET A 1 -18.56 35.81 -47.13
N ALA A 2 -18.30 35.74 -45.82
CA ALA A 2 -17.01 35.31 -45.29
C ALA A 2 -17.14 33.84 -44.87
N ARG A 3 -16.27 32.98 -45.41
CA ARG A 3 -16.13 31.59 -44.95
C ARG A 3 -15.19 31.60 -43.75
N SER A 4 -15.73 31.23 -42.59
CA SER A 4 -14.98 30.98 -41.36
C SER A 4 -14.30 29.63 -41.48
N THR A 5 -12.98 29.60 -41.35
CA THR A 5 -12.17 28.40 -41.11
C THR A 5 -12.34 28.02 -39.65
N VAL A 6 -13.05 26.92 -39.39
CA VAL A 6 -13.02 26.25 -38.09
C VAL A 6 -11.76 25.40 -38.08
N THR A 7 -10.82 25.75 -37.21
CA THR A 7 -9.63 24.95 -36.94
C THR A 7 -10.04 23.81 -36.02
N ASP A 8 -10.10 22.61 -36.56
CA ASP A 8 -10.31 21.37 -35.82
C ASP A 8 -9.11 21.16 -34.86
N HIS A 9 -9.35 21.22 -33.55
CA HIS A 9 -8.37 20.87 -32.50
C HIS A 9 -8.88 19.60 -31.82
N SER A 10 -8.78 18.48 -32.54
CA SER A 10 -8.79 17.16 -31.92
C SER A 10 -7.34 16.81 -31.58
N GLU A 11 -6.86 17.27 -30.42
CA GLU A 11 -5.66 16.68 -29.83
C GLU A 11 -6.01 15.25 -29.42
N ALA A 12 -5.45 14.27 -30.10
CA ALA A 12 -5.58 12.87 -29.69
C ALA A 12 -4.95 12.72 -28.30
N THR A 13 -5.78 12.49 -27.28
CA THR A 13 -5.32 12.21 -25.92
C THR A 13 -4.42 10.99 -25.95
N THR A 14 -3.17 11.14 -25.50
CA THR A 14 -2.25 10.00 -25.40
C THR A 14 -2.75 9.04 -24.33
N PRO A 15 -2.98 7.75 -24.65
CA PRO A 15 -3.46 6.77 -23.68
C PRO A 15 -2.65 6.80 -22.37
N PHE A 16 -3.30 6.50 -21.25
CA PHE A 16 -2.69 6.43 -19.93
C PHE A 16 -1.48 5.47 -19.94
N ALA A 17 -1.58 4.33 -20.61
CA ALA A 17 -0.46 3.40 -20.72
C ALA A 17 0.76 3.98 -21.45
N ARG A 18 0.57 4.88 -22.44
CA ARG A 18 1.66 5.30 -23.35
C ARG A 18 2.58 6.41 -22.80
N GLY A 19 2.39 6.84 -21.56
CA GLY A 19 3.28 7.78 -20.90
C GLY A 19 4.42 7.12 -20.15
N ARG A 20 5.44 7.92 -19.79
CA ARG A 20 6.35 7.52 -18.71
C ARG A 20 5.56 7.47 -17.41
N LEU A 21 5.51 6.28 -16.82
CA LEU A 21 4.58 5.92 -15.76
C LEU A 21 5.35 5.39 -14.55
N LEU A 22 4.99 5.86 -13.36
CA LEU A 22 5.50 5.32 -12.10
C LEU A 22 4.46 4.40 -11.46
N VAL A 23 4.81 3.14 -11.21
CA VAL A 23 4.01 2.23 -10.38
C VAL A 23 4.58 2.23 -8.96
N VAL A 24 3.72 2.54 -7.98
CA VAL A 24 4.12 2.72 -6.58
C VAL A 24 3.45 1.68 -5.71
N ALA A 25 4.24 0.94 -4.93
CA ALA A 25 3.74 0.11 -3.84
C ALA A 25 4.61 0.30 -2.59
N LEU A 26 3.98 0.62 -1.47
CA LEU A 26 4.68 0.82 -0.20
C LEU A 26 4.22 -0.20 0.83
N LEU A 27 5.18 -0.86 1.45
CA LEU A 27 4.94 -1.87 2.48
C LEU A 27 4.35 -1.21 3.73
N GLY A 28 3.64 -2.01 4.53
CA GLY A 28 3.06 -1.58 5.80
C GLY A 28 1.54 -1.47 5.71
N TRP A 29 0.99 -0.33 6.11
CA TRP A 29 -0.46 -0.17 6.25
C TRP A 29 -1.22 -0.31 4.91
N ASN A 30 -0.56 0.03 3.80
CA ASN A 30 -1.16 0.01 2.45
C ASN A 30 -1.04 -1.35 1.73
N ASP A 31 -0.51 -2.39 2.37
CA ASP A 31 -0.08 -3.62 1.67
C ASP A 31 -0.53 -4.90 2.39
N ALA A 32 -1.84 -5.09 2.51
CA ALA A 32 -2.41 -6.31 3.09
C ALA A 32 -1.92 -7.56 2.34
N GLY A 33 -1.40 -8.53 3.10
CA GLY A 33 -0.85 -9.78 2.55
C GLY A 33 0.38 -9.59 1.66
N ASP A 34 1.10 -8.47 1.78
CA ASP A 34 2.22 -8.09 0.90
C ASP A 34 1.86 -8.10 -0.60
N ALA A 35 0.57 -7.99 -0.94
CA ALA A 35 0.05 -8.23 -2.27
C ALA A 35 0.48 -7.16 -3.29
N ALA A 36 0.40 -5.88 -2.90
CA ALA A 36 0.78 -4.77 -3.75
C ALA A 36 2.29 -4.74 -3.98
N SER A 37 3.11 -4.86 -2.92
CA SER A 37 4.56 -4.84 -3.11
C SER A 37 5.07 -6.07 -3.85
N SER A 38 4.41 -7.23 -3.73
CA SER A 38 4.74 -8.43 -4.52
C SER A 38 4.35 -8.27 -5.99
N ALA A 39 3.17 -7.73 -6.30
CA ALA A 39 2.74 -7.50 -7.68
C ALA A 39 3.65 -6.50 -8.41
N VAL A 40 4.03 -5.41 -7.74
CA VAL A 40 4.94 -4.41 -8.32
C VAL A 40 6.38 -4.94 -8.44
N ARG A 41 6.82 -5.86 -7.56
CA ARG A 41 8.08 -6.59 -7.76
C ARG A 41 8.03 -7.49 -9.00
N SER A 42 6.96 -8.25 -9.22
CA SER A 42 6.79 -9.05 -10.45
C SER A 42 6.80 -8.18 -11.71
N LEU A 43 6.18 -6.99 -11.67
CA LEU A 43 6.29 -6.01 -12.75
C LEU A 43 7.74 -5.57 -12.96
N GLN A 44 8.46 -5.20 -11.89
CA GLN A 44 9.85 -4.76 -11.96
C GLN A 44 10.75 -5.81 -12.62
N GLU A 45 10.59 -7.07 -12.23
CA GLU A 45 11.30 -8.21 -12.81
C GLU A 45 10.95 -8.40 -14.29
N ALA A 46 9.66 -8.31 -14.65
CA ALA A 46 9.20 -8.48 -16.03
C ALA A 46 9.78 -7.43 -17.00
N ILE A 47 9.92 -6.17 -16.55
CA ILE A 47 10.48 -5.09 -17.37
C ILE A 47 12.00 -4.96 -17.24
N GLY A 48 12.66 -5.78 -16.41
CA GLY A 48 14.09 -5.69 -16.15
C GLY A 48 14.53 -4.35 -15.53
N ALA A 49 13.64 -3.69 -14.77
CA ALA A 49 13.91 -2.41 -14.12
C ALA A 49 14.71 -2.57 -12.81
N ASP A 50 15.82 -3.30 -12.87
CA ASP A 50 16.71 -3.53 -11.72
C ASP A 50 17.60 -2.32 -11.41
N ARG A 51 17.66 -1.35 -12.33
CA ARG A 51 18.49 -0.17 -12.18
C ARG A 51 17.88 0.81 -11.20
N LEU A 52 18.53 0.91 -10.04
CA LEU A 52 18.26 1.93 -9.03
C LEU A 52 18.66 3.31 -9.55
N ILE A 53 17.68 4.22 -9.67
CA ILE A 53 17.87 5.63 -10.03
C ILE A 53 18.10 6.47 -8.79
N ALA A 54 17.30 6.21 -7.75
CA ALA A 54 17.44 6.85 -6.45
C ALA A 54 17.09 5.86 -5.34
N ASP A 55 17.83 5.97 -4.24
CA ASP A 55 17.55 5.29 -2.98
C ASP A 55 17.16 6.36 -1.97
N ILE A 56 15.90 6.39 -1.54
CA ILE A 56 15.39 7.39 -0.60
C ILE A 56 15.58 6.84 0.81
N ASP A 57 16.73 7.13 1.41
CA ASP A 57 17.20 6.57 2.69
C ASP A 57 17.38 7.62 3.81
N ASP A 58 16.90 8.85 3.60
CA ASP A 58 17.02 9.94 4.58
C ASP A 58 16.37 9.52 5.91
N GLU A 59 17.19 9.49 6.97
CA GLU A 59 16.79 9.05 8.31
C GLU A 59 15.60 9.83 8.87
N SER A 60 15.35 11.04 8.37
CA SER A 60 14.24 11.86 8.83
C SER A 60 12.87 11.39 8.35
N PHE A 61 12.82 10.43 7.44
CA PHE A 61 11.59 9.77 7.00
C PHE A 61 11.23 8.53 7.81
N PHE A 62 12.20 7.89 8.48
CA PHE A 62 12.00 6.56 9.07
C PHE A 62 12.17 6.56 10.58
N ASP A 63 11.22 5.95 11.29
CA ASP A 63 11.42 5.55 12.67
C ASP A 63 12.01 4.13 12.70
N TYR A 64 13.29 4.02 13.06
CA TYR A 64 14.00 2.72 13.11
C TYR A 64 13.52 1.78 14.21
N SER A 65 12.64 2.22 15.11
CA SER A 65 11.95 1.33 16.05
C SER A 65 10.82 0.55 15.38
N ILE A 66 10.25 1.12 14.31
CA ILE A 66 9.22 0.51 13.46
C ILE A 66 9.89 -0.22 12.29
N HIS A 67 10.71 0.49 11.50
CA HIS A 67 11.45 -0.08 10.38
C HIS A 67 12.88 -0.44 10.80
N ARG A 68 13.02 -1.58 11.46
CA ARG A 68 14.32 -2.01 12.00
C ARG A 68 15.33 -2.28 10.88
N PRO A 69 16.53 -1.69 10.94
CA PRO A 69 17.63 -2.06 10.05
C PRO A 69 17.99 -3.52 10.19
N VAL A 70 18.36 -4.16 9.07
CA VAL A 70 18.63 -5.60 9.02
C VAL A 70 20.10 -5.85 8.76
N MET A 71 20.71 -6.80 9.48
CA MET A 71 22.06 -7.28 9.18
C MET A 71 22.03 -8.15 7.92
N LYS A 72 22.73 -7.75 6.86
CA LYS A 72 22.96 -8.57 5.66
C LYS A 72 24.41 -9.04 5.55
N ALA A 73 24.60 -10.20 4.93
CA ALA A 73 25.92 -10.62 4.49
C ALA A 73 26.42 -9.65 3.42
N GLY A 74 27.60 -9.06 3.64
CA GLY A 74 28.25 -8.21 2.65
C GLY A 74 29.37 -8.95 1.92
N VAL A 75 30.08 -8.21 1.08
CA VAL A 75 31.21 -8.73 0.30
C VAL A 75 32.29 -9.25 1.23
N GLU A 76 32.90 -10.39 0.85
CA GLU A 76 33.99 -11.04 1.61
C GLU A 76 33.62 -11.43 3.06
N GLY A 77 32.33 -11.64 3.34
CA GLY A 77 31.87 -12.07 4.67
C GLY A 77 31.78 -10.94 5.70
N ILE A 78 32.08 -9.69 5.31
CA ILE A 78 31.88 -8.53 6.16
C ILE A 78 30.39 -8.21 6.18
N ARG A 79 29.73 -8.42 7.32
CA ARG A 79 28.30 -8.09 7.46
C ARG A 79 28.10 -6.57 7.39
N LYS A 80 27.05 -6.14 6.69
CA LYS A 80 26.61 -4.75 6.61
C LYS A 80 25.21 -4.59 7.19
N ILE A 81 24.94 -3.42 7.75
CA ILE A 81 23.58 -3.02 8.08
C ILE A 81 22.93 -2.51 6.79
N GLN A 82 21.77 -3.05 6.46
CA GLN A 82 20.86 -2.46 5.49
C GLN A 82 19.83 -1.62 6.23
N TRP A 83 19.86 -0.32 5.95
CA TRP A 83 18.89 0.64 6.44
C TRP A 83 17.59 0.54 5.62
N PRO A 84 16.42 0.87 6.20
CA PRO A 84 15.20 1.00 5.43
C PRO A 84 15.34 2.15 4.44
N SER A 85 14.89 1.90 3.21
CA SER A 85 14.92 2.89 2.14
C SER A 85 13.84 2.59 1.13
N VAL A 86 13.42 3.61 0.38
CA VAL A 86 12.47 3.47 -0.72
C VAL A 86 13.23 3.54 -2.04
N ALA A 87 13.23 2.45 -2.77
CA ALA A 87 13.92 2.31 -4.05
C ALA A 87 13.06 2.88 -5.18
N PHE A 88 13.65 3.76 -5.98
CA PHE A 88 13.08 4.28 -7.23
C PHE A 88 13.91 3.72 -8.39
N SER A 89 13.30 2.91 -9.25
CA SER A 89 13.98 2.18 -10.31
C SER A 89 13.31 2.38 -11.67
N GLY A 90 14.09 2.25 -12.75
CA GLY A 90 13.60 2.37 -14.13
C GLY A 90 14.72 2.76 -15.11
N ILE A 91 14.34 3.17 -16.32
CA ILE A 91 15.29 3.63 -17.35
C ILE A 91 15.36 5.16 -17.32
N PRO A 92 16.52 5.80 -17.03
CA PRO A 92 16.61 7.26 -16.91
C PRO A 92 16.27 8.02 -18.20
N LEU A 93 15.64 9.20 -18.08
CA LEU A 93 15.24 10.03 -19.25
C LEU A 93 16.39 10.39 -20.18
N ARG A 94 17.55 10.72 -19.61
CA ARG A 94 18.76 11.08 -20.38
C ARG A 94 19.27 9.95 -21.29
N GLU A 95 18.81 8.72 -21.09
CA GLU A 95 19.14 7.56 -21.91
C GLU A 95 17.96 7.10 -22.80
N ALA A 96 16.77 7.72 -22.66
CA ALA A 96 15.56 7.37 -23.39
C ALA A 96 15.56 7.79 -24.88
N SER A 97 16.72 8.02 -25.50
CA SER A 97 16.84 8.57 -26.86
C SER A 97 17.44 7.58 -27.85
N VAL A 98 16.58 6.76 -28.48
CA VAL A 98 16.51 6.49 -29.94
C VAL A 98 15.08 6.04 -30.36
N ALA A 99 14.22 5.64 -29.41
CA ALA A 99 12.98 4.89 -29.68
C ALA A 99 11.69 5.71 -29.84
N ASP A 100 11.76 7.05 -29.95
CA ASP A 100 10.60 7.88 -30.36
C ASP A 100 10.24 7.71 -31.86
N ALA A 101 10.74 6.65 -32.49
CA ALA A 101 10.14 6.11 -33.70
C ALA A 101 8.85 5.39 -33.28
N PRO A 102 7.70 5.69 -33.92
CA PRO A 102 6.46 5.00 -33.59
C PRO A 102 6.73 3.50 -33.69
N ALA A 103 6.54 2.78 -32.58
CA ALA A 103 6.65 1.33 -32.55
C ALA A 103 5.92 0.79 -33.79
N GLU A 104 6.65 0.08 -34.65
CA GLU A 104 6.06 -0.56 -35.82
C GLU A 104 4.94 -1.45 -35.30
N THR A 105 3.70 -0.98 -35.47
CA THR A 105 2.52 -1.76 -35.18
C THR A 105 2.58 -2.92 -36.15
N THR A 106 3.01 -4.09 -35.66
CA THR A 106 2.90 -5.32 -36.44
C THR A 106 1.41 -5.52 -36.69
N GLU A 107 0.95 -5.09 -37.87
CA GLU A 107 -0.42 -5.28 -38.37
C GLU A 107 -0.65 -6.78 -38.58
N LEU A 108 -0.86 -7.52 -37.50
CA LEU A 108 -1.43 -8.85 -37.54
C LEU A 108 -2.94 -8.72 -37.30
N ALA A 109 -3.67 -8.78 -38.41
CA ALA A 109 -5.12 -8.88 -38.57
C ALA A 109 -5.94 -7.59 -38.31
N ALA A 110 -6.04 -6.74 -39.34
CA ALA A 110 -6.94 -5.59 -39.43
C ALA A 110 -8.47 -5.90 -39.41
N ASP A 111 -8.88 -7.12 -39.05
CA ASP A 111 -10.30 -7.52 -38.96
C ASP A 111 -10.82 -7.71 -37.52
N ALA A 112 -9.97 -7.50 -36.51
CA ALA A 112 -10.39 -7.36 -35.12
C ALA A 112 -9.63 -6.16 -34.54
N GLY A 113 -10.32 -5.08 -34.19
CA GLY A 113 -9.74 -3.80 -33.74
C GLY A 113 -9.03 -3.83 -32.38
N LEU A 114 -8.17 -4.81 -32.13
CA LEU A 114 -7.34 -4.96 -30.93
C LEU A 114 -5.87 -4.92 -31.35
N SER A 115 -5.25 -3.75 -31.19
CA SER A 115 -3.80 -3.60 -31.23
C SER A 115 -3.24 -4.07 -29.89
N VAL A 116 -2.59 -5.22 -29.85
CA VAL A 116 -1.83 -5.69 -28.67
C VAL A 116 -0.37 -5.26 -28.86
N SER A 117 0.07 -4.21 -28.17
CA SER A 117 1.47 -3.75 -28.17
C SER A 117 2.08 -3.93 -26.78
N SER A 118 2.41 -5.16 -26.40
CA SER A 118 2.98 -5.48 -25.08
C SER A 118 4.46 -5.10 -24.95
N ASP A 119 4.82 -3.82 -25.12
CA ASP A 119 6.23 -3.36 -25.06
C ASP A 119 6.39 -1.96 -24.44
N ASN A 120 5.56 -1.60 -23.45
CA ASN A 120 5.71 -0.32 -22.74
C ASN A 120 6.83 -0.34 -21.66
N GLY A 121 7.60 -1.42 -21.54
CA GLY A 121 8.52 -1.64 -20.42
C GLY A 121 9.55 -0.53 -20.19
N GLU A 122 10.06 0.08 -21.25
CA GLU A 122 11.06 1.18 -21.15
C GLU A 122 10.51 2.47 -20.54
N ASN A 123 9.19 2.64 -20.53
CA ASN A 123 8.50 3.80 -19.98
C ASN A 123 8.03 3.59 -18.54
N VAL A 124 8.20 2.39 -17.99
CA VAL A 124 7.71 2.04 -16.66
C VAL A 124 8.83 2.21 -15.64
N PHE A 125 8.48 2.92 -14.57
CA PHE A 125 9.28 3.09 -13.38
C PHE A 125 8.55 2.44 -12.21
N VAL A 126 9.33 2.07 -11.21
CA VAL A 126 8.83 1.40 -10.02
C VAL A 126 9.36 2.09 -8.77
N LEU A 127 8.48 2.35 -7.81
CA LEU A 127 8.82 2.80 -6.46
C LEU A 127 8.36 1.78 -5.42
N ILE A 128 9.30 1.13 -4.73
CA ILE A 128 9.02 0.13 -3.70
C ILE A 128 9.86 0.38 -2.46
N GLY A 129 9.23 0.30 -1.28
CA GLY A 129 9.91 0.35 0.00
C GLY A 129 8.94 0.42 1.17
N PRO A 130 9.44 0.50 2.42
CA PRO A 130 8.60 0.75 3.58
C PRO A 130 7.94 2.13 3.46
N GLU A 131 6.68 2.23 3.87
CA GLU A 131 6.04 3.53 4.05
C GLU A 131 6.87 4.40 5.03
N PRO A 132 7.24 5.65 4.66
CA PRO A 132 7.91 6.54 5.60
C PRO A 132 7.03 6.80 6.82
N THR A 133 7.63 6.83 8.00
CA THR A 133 6.91 7.09 9.25
C THR A 133 6.67 8.58 9.48
N LEU A 134 7.61 9.42 9.04
CA LEU A 134 7.64 10.84 9.35
C LEU A 134 7.78 11.70 8.10
N ARG A 135 7.49 13.00 8.23
CA ARG A 135 7.74 14.05 7.21
C ARG A 135 7.17 13.74 5.82
N TRP A 136 5.96 13.16 5.75
CA TRP A 136 5.29 12.81 4.49
C TRP A 136 5.26 13.93 3.44
N ARG A 137 5.06 15.19 3.85
CA ARG A 137 5.09 16.34 2.92
C ARG A 137 6.44 16.53 2.22
N SER A 138 7.55 16.29 2.93
CA SER A 138 8.88 16.39 2.34
C SER A 138 9.19 15.16 1.49
N PHE A 139 8.79 13.98 1.94
CA PHE A 139 8.95 12.72 1.22
C PHE A 139 8.20 12.74 -0.13
N THR A 140 6.92 13.10 -0.12
CA THR A 140 6.07 13.16 -1.32
C THR A 140 6.61 14.16 -2.34
N LYS A 141 7.03 15.35 -1.90
CA LYS A 141 7.75 16.31 -2.74
C LYS A 141 9.01 15.71 -3.36
N HIS A 142 9.83 15.03 -2.56
CA HIS A 142 11.02 14.38 -3.07
C HIS A 142 10.69 13.34 -4.15
N VAL A 143 9.69 12.48 -3.92
CA VAL A 143 9.23 11.48 -4.91
C VAL A 143 8.75 12.16 -6.20
N VAL A 144 7.97 13.24 -6.09
CA VAL A 144 7.44 13.94 -7.26
C VAL A 144 8.53 14.75 -7.98
N ASP A 145 9.53 15.29 -7.26
CA ASP A 145 10.73 15.90 -7.86
C ASP A 145 11.51 14.87 -8.70
N LEU A 146 11.61 13.61 -8.22
CA LEU A 146 12.19 12.50 -9.01
C LEU A 146 11.36 12.24 -10.27
N CYS A 147 10.03 12.23 -10.14
CA CYS A 147 9.12 12.02 -11.28
C CYS A 147 9.30 13.10 -12.36
N GLU A 148 9.33 14.38 -12.00
CA GLU A 148 9.56 15.48 -12.93
C GLU A 148 10.91 15.37 -13.63
N ARG A 149 11.98 15.04 -12.87
CA ARG A 149 13.32 14.87 -13.42
C ARG A 149 13.41 13.75 -14.46
N GLU A 150 12.68 12.66 -14.24
CA GLU A 150 12.63 11.53 -15.17
C GLU A 150 11.52 11.65 -16.22
N GLY A 151 10.79 12.78 -16.28
CA GLY A 151 9.73 13.03 -17.26
C GLY A 151 8.51 12.13 -17.09
N ILE A 152 8.29 11.60 -15.88
CA ILE A 152 7.09 10.83 -15.53
C ILE A 152 5.90 11.79 -15.46
N THR A 153 4.82 11.39 -16.13
CA THR A 153 3.59 12.19 -16.24
C THR A 153 2.37 11.49 -15.65
N ARG A 154 2.53 10.22 -15.27
CA ARG A 154 1.44 9.33 -14.85
C ARG A 154 1.91 8.48 -13.68
N ILE A 155 1.05 8.29 -12.69
CA ILE A 155 1.36 7.49 -11.49
C ILE A 155 0.23 6.49 -11.25
N VAL A 156 0.60 5.25 -11.01
CA VAL A 156 -0.28 4.17 -10.55
C VAL A 156 0.07 3.85 -9.11
N LEU A 157 -0.83 4.18 -8.19
CA LEU A 157 -0.71 3.87 -6.77
C LEU A 157 -1.36 2.51 -6.52
N VAL A 158 -0.59 1.56 -6.03
CA VAL A 158 -1.05 0.18 -5.81
C VAL A 158 -1.07 -0.10 -4.31
N GLY A 159 -2.22 -0.55 -3.83
CA GLY A 159 -2.42 -0.95 -2.44
C GLY A 159 -3.27 -2.21 -2.31
N ALA A 160 -3.28 -2.75 -1.11
CA ALA A 160 -4.14 -3.85 -0.70
C ALA A 160 -4.66 -3.57 0.70
N LEU A 161 -5.95 -3.78 0.93
CA LEU A 161 -6.60 -3.51 2.21
C LEU A 161 -7.37 -4.73 2.71
N LEU A 162 -7.58 -4.81 4.01
CA LEU A 162 -8.44 -5.82 4.61
C LEU A 162 -9.90 -5.41 4.43
N ALA A 163 -10.73 -6.34 3.94
CA ALA A 163 -12.13 -6.11 3.65
C ALA A 163 -13.02 -7.31 4.02
N ASP A 164 -14.32 -7.03 4.13
CA ASP A 164 -15.39 -8.02 4.26
C ASP A 164 -15.69 -8.67 2.91
N VAL A 165 -14.77 -9.52 2.46
CA VAL A 165 -14.87 -10.25 1.18
C VAL A 165 -14.61 -11.74 1.38
N PRO A 166 -15.29 -12.62 0.61
CA PRO A 166 -15.06 -14.06 0.70
C PRO A 166 -13.78 -14.47 -0.06
N HIS A 167 -12.94 -15.28 0.58
CA HIS A 167 -11.71 -15.82 -0.03
C HIS A 167 -12.00 -16.80 -1.17
N THR A 168 -13.23 -17.32 -1.27
CA THR A 168 -13.73 -18.28 -2.27
C THR A 168 -14.29 -17.62 -3.54
N ARG A 169 -14.15 -16.30 -3.70
CA ARG A 169 -14.52 -15.55 -4.91
C ARG A 169 -13.32 -14.81 -5.48
N PRO A 170 -13.38 -14.33 -6.74
CA PRO A 170 -12.31 -13.50 -7.29
C PRO A 170 -12.03 -12.26 -6.43
N ILE A 171 -10.75 -11.90 -6.30
CA ILE A 171 -10.36 -10.70 -5.57
C ILE A 171 -10.83 -9.47 -6.35
N THR A 172 -11.53 -8.57 -5.67
CA THR A 172 -11.96 -7.31 -6.27
C THR A 172 -10.82 -6.32 -6.26
N ILE A 173 -10.54 -5.75 -7.44
CA ILE A 173 -9.67 -4.60 -7.57
C ILE A 173 -10.54 -3.36 -7.76
N PHE A 174 -10.46 -2.43 -6.82
CA PHE A 174 -11.08 -1.12 -6.95
C PHE A 174 -10.11 -0.18 -7.65
N MET A 175 -10.60 0.48 -8.70
CA MET A 175 -9.87 1.50 -9.43
C MET A 175 -10.58 2.83 -9.28
N SER A 176 -9.82 3.90 -9.04
CA SER A 176 -10.37 5.25 -9.00
C SER A 176 -9.35 6.30 -9.42
N SER A 177 -9.86 7.43 -9.90
CA SER A 177 -9.02 8.60 -10.22
C SER A 177 -9.75 9.91 -9.97
N ASP A 178 -9.04 10.90 -9.44
CA ASP A 178 -9.50 12.29 -9.38
C ASP A 178 -9.46 12.98 -10.75
N ASP A 179 -8.67 12.46 -11.70
CA ASP A 179 -8.47 13.03 -13.03
C ASP A 179 -9.55 12.58 -14.01
N ALA A 180 -10.32 13.54 -14.55
CA ALA A 180 -11.45 13.23 -15.44
C ALA A 180 -11.04 12.48 -16.71
N VAL A 181 -9.85 12.81 -17.25
CA VAL A 181 -9.31 12.14 -18.44
C VAL A 181 -9.04 10.67 -18.19
N VAL A 182 -8.48 10.33 -17.02
CA VAL A 182 -8.23 8.93 -16.63
C VAL A 182 -9.54 8.18 -16.41
N ARG A 183 -10.53 8.83 -15.79
CA ARG A 183 -11.87 8.25 -15.59
C ARG A 183 -12.59 7.92 -16.89
N GLU A 184 -12.58 8.85 -17.85
CA GLU A 184 -13.20 8.65 -19.16
C GLU A 184 -12.49 7.56 -19.97
N GLU A 185 -11.16 7.50 -19.91
CA GLU A 185 -10.38 6.50 -20.63
C GLU A 185 -10.56 5.08 -20.09
N LEU A 186 -10.58 4.92 -18.76
CA LEU A 186 -10.61 3.60 -18.11
C LEU A 186 -12.02 3.16 -17.66
N ASP A 187 -13.05 3.98 -17.90
CA ASP A 187 -14.42 3.77 -17.43
C ASP A 187 -14.48 3.51 -15.91
N ILE A 188 -13.88 4.42 -15.13
CA ILE A 188 -13.81 4.33 -13.66
C ILE A 188 -14.35 5.58 -12.98
N ASP A 189 -14.76 5.41 -11.73
CA ASP A 189 -15.32 6.48 -10.92
C ASP A 189 -14.27 7.24 -10.09
N ARG A 190 -14.73 8.36 -9.54
CA ARG A 190 -13.99 9.10 -8.53
C ARG A 190 -14.21 8.44 -7.16
N SER A 191 -13.19 8.41 -6.31
CA SER A 191 -13.38 7.98 -4.92
C SER A 191 -14.24 8.98 -4.15
N GLU A 192 -15.22 8.47 -3.42
CA GLU A 192 -16.05 9.22 -2.45
C GLU A 192 -15.55 9.05 -1.00
N TYR A 193 -14.41 8.37 -0.81
CA TYR A 193 -13.90 8.04 0.51
C TYR A 193 -13.45 9.29 1.30
N GLU A 194 -13.94 9.38 2.55
CA GLU A 194 -13.47 10.34 3.55
C GLU A 194 -13.04 9.62 4.83
N GLY A 195 -11.81 9.85 5.27
CA GLY A 195 -11.27 9.28 6.50
C GLY A 195 -9.73 9.27 6.50
N PRO A 196 -9.09 8.58 7.46
CA PRO A 196 -7.64 8.47 7.51
C PRO A 196 -7.08 7.81 6.24
N THR A 197 -5.87 8.20 5.88
CA THR A 197 -5.21 7.77 4.63
C THR A 197 -3.74 7.50 4.85
N GLY A 198 -3.15 6.68 3.98
CA GLY A 198 -1.72 6.43 3.90
C GLY A 198 -0.98 7.45 3.02
N VAL A 199 0.34 7.31 2.98
CA VAL A 199 1.23 8.18 2.20
C VAL A 199 0.98 8.09 0.69
N LEU A 200 0.44 6.97 0.17
CA LEU A 200 0.14 6.80 -1.26
C LEU A 200 -0.79 7.92 -1.76
N SER A 201 -1.86 8.21 -1.03
CA SER A 201 -2.78 9.31 -1.38
C SER A 201 -2.09 10.68 -1.31
N ALA A 202 -1.14 10.87 -0.38
CA ALA A 202 -0.35 12.09 -0.30
C ALA A 202 0.63 12.25 -1.47
N ILE A 203 1.20 11.15 -1.99
CA ILE A 203 1.97 11.15 -3.25
C ILE A 203 1.04 11.55 -4.39
N GLY A 204 -0.16 10.96 -4.46
CA GLY A 204 -1.15 11.26 -5.49
C GLY A 204 -1.62 12.73 -5.48
N GLU A 205 -1.82 13.32 -4.31
CA GLU A 205 -2.16 14.74 -4.16
C GLU A 205 -1.02 15.65 -4.64
N GLU A 206 0.21 15.41 -4.19
CA GLU A 206 1.38 16.19 -4.62
C GLU A 206 1.61 16.06 -6.14
N ALA A 207 1.49 14.86 -6.71
CA ALA A 207 1.68 14.61 -8.14
C ALA A 207 0.65 15.36 -9.00
N ARG A 208 -0.64 15.31 -8.63
CA ARG A 208 -1.69 16.06 -9.32
C ARG A 208 -1.50 17.56 -9.22
N SER A 209 -1.00 18.06 -8.08
CA SER A 209 -0.68 19.49 -7.92
C SER A 209 0.37 19.97 -8.93
N ARG A 210 1.16 19.05 -9.52
CA ARG A 210 2.14 19.30 -10.58
C ARG A 210 1.71 18.82 -11.97
N GLY A 211 0.42 18.49 -12.13
CA GLY A 211 -0.17 18.14 -13.43
C GLY A 211 0.08 16.70 -13.88
N MET A 212 0.54 15.80 -13.00
CA MET A 212 0.62 14.38 -13.30
C MET A 212 -0.75 13.71 -13.11
N LEU A 213 -1.07 12.76 -13.99
CA LEU A 213 -2.30 11.96 -13.90
C LEU A 213 -2.11 10.82 -12.90
N VAL A 214 -3.09 10.61 -12.02
CA VAL A 214 -2.99 9.61 -10.95
C VAL A 214 -4.12 8.60 -11.02
N LEU A 215 -3.77 7.32 -10.97
CA LEU A 215 -4.67 6.19 -10.88
C LEU A 215 -4.39 5.44 -9.57
N SER A 216 -5.44 5.09 -8.82
CA SER A 216 -5.33 4.27 -7.61
C SER A 216 -5.94 2.90 -7.84
N LEU A 217 -5.21 1.83 -7.45
CA LEU A 217 -5.63 0.42 -7.50
C LEU A 217 -5.58 -0.16 -6.09
N TRP A 218 -6.69 -0.76 -5.64
CA TRP A 218 -6.78 -1.39 -4.33
C TRP A 218 -7.34 -2.80 -4.40
N ALA A 219 -6.56 -3.79 -3.97
CA ALA A 219 -7.03 -5.16 -3.79
C ALA A 219 -7.76 -5.34 -2.45
N SER A 220 -8.90 -6.03 -2.48
CA SER A 220 -9.66 -6.39 -1.28
C SER A 220 -9.25 -7.76 -0.78
N VAL A 221 -8.47 -7.78 0.31
CA VAL A 221 -8.00 -9.02 0.95
C VAL A 221 -8.95 -9.40 2.09
N PRO A 222 -9.42 -10.65 2.18
CA PRO A 222 -10.27 -11.08 3.28
C PRO A 222 -9.61 -10.84 4.65
N HIS A 223 -10.28 -10.12 5.56
CA HIS A 223 -9.68 -9.75 6.86
C HIS A 223 -9.30 -10.95 7.74
N TYR A 224 -10.00 -12.08 7.61
CA TYR A 224 -9.71 -13.31 8.36
C TYR A 224 -8.59 -14.14 7.72
N ALA A 225 -8.13 -13.81 6.52
CA ALA A 225 -7.07 -14.50 5.77
C ALA A 225 -5.95 -13.53 5.35
N HIS A 226 -5.45 -12.75 6.31
CA HIS A 226 -4.47 -11.69 6.08
C HIS A 226 -3.01 -12.11 6.29
N HIS A 227 -2.75 -13.39 6.56
CA HIS A 227 -1.39 -13.88 6.73
C HIS A 227 -0.60 -13.64 5.44
N SER A 228 0.55 -12.98 5.55
CA SER A 228 1.44 -12.74 4.41
C SER A 228 2.21 -14.02 4.04
N PRO A 229 2.39 -14.32 2.75
CA PRO A 229 1.87 -13.57 1.58
C PRO A 229 0.45 -13.98 1.18
N SER A 230 -0.27 -13.10 0.47
CA SER A 230 -1.52 -13.41 -0.24
C SER A 230 -1.27 -13.56 -1.75
N PRO A 231 -0.97 -14.77 -2.25
CA PRO A 231 -0.70 -14.99 -3.68
C PRO A 231 -1.94 -14.71 -4.55
N LYS A 232 -3.14 -14.99 -4.03
CA LYS A 232 -4.40 -14.72 -4.75
C LYS A 232 -4.64 -13.23 -4.99
N ALA A 233 -4.36 -12.38 -4.00
CA ALA A 233 -4.47 -10.92 -4.17
C ALA A 233 -3.35 -10.37 -5.07
N THR A 234 -2.14 -10.93 -4.95
CA THR A 234 -1.00 -10.60 -5.81
C THR A 234 -1.32 -10.90 -7.28
N LEU A 235 -1.87 -12.09 -7.57
CA LEU A 235 -2.26 -12.51 -8.91
C LEU A 235 -3.29 -11.54 -9.53
N ALA A 236 -4.34 -11.18 -8.77
CA ALA A 236 -5.35 -10.24 -9.24
C ALA A 236 -4.79 -8.84 -9.53
N LEU A 237 -3.80 -8.38 -8.75
CA LEU A 237 -3.10 -7.13 -9.01
C LEU A 237 -2.17 -7.21 -10.23
N VAL A 238 -1.47 -8.34 -10.42
CA VAL A 238 -0.64 -8.59 -11.61
C VAL A 238 -1.48 -8.57 -12.87
N ASP A 239 -2.60 -9.30 -12.90
CA ASP A 239 -3.54 -9.31 -14.03
C ASP A 239 -3.96 -7.88 -14.39
N ARG A 240 -4.36 -7.10 -13.37
CA ARG A 240 -4.84 -5.73 -13.58
C ARG A 240 -3.72 -4.77 -14.00
N LEU A 241 -2.51 -4.91 -13.46
CA LEU A 241 -1.36 -4.10 -13.84
C LEU A 241 -0.93 -4.39 -15.28
N THR A 242 -0.99 -5.66 -15.73
CA THR A 242 -0.72 -6.01 -17.12
C THR A 242 -1.65 -5.29 -18.09
N GLU A 243 -2.94 -5.18 -17.77
CA GLU A 243 -3.91 -4.45 -18.58
C GLU A 243 -3.63 -2.94 -18.63
N ILE A 244 -3.34 -2.32 -17.49
CA ILE A 244 -3.23 -0.85 -17.38
C ILE A 244 -1.89 -0.32 -17.88
N VAL A 245 -0.81 -1.06 -17.62
CA VAL A 245 0.55 -0.64 -17.93
C VAL A 245 0.97 -1.06 -19.35
N ASP A 246 0.21 -1.95 -19.99
CA ASP A 246 0.50 -2.53 -21.32
C ASP A 246 1.85 -3.26 -21.35
N VAL A 247 2.07 -4.10 -20.32
CA VAL A 247 3.28 -4.91 -20.14
C VAL A 247 2.87 -6.35 -19.81
N SER A 248 3.50 -7.30 -20.50
CA SER A 248 3.36 -8.73 -20.19
C SER A 248 4.11 -9.08 -18.90
N ILE A 249 3.38 -9.28 -17.80
CA ILE A 249 3.94 -9.73 -16.53
C ILE A 249 3.72 -11.25 -16.41
N PRO A 250 4.78 -12.08 -16.35
CA PRO A 250 4.61 -13.52 -16.19
C PRO A 250 3.99 -13.88 -14.83
N HIS A 251 2.99 -14.76 -14.82
CA HIS A 251 2.35 -15.19 -13.57
C HIS A 251 3.21 -16.19 -12.78
N GLY A 252 4.16 -16.87 -13.43
CA GLY A 252 5.02 -17.87 -12.77
C GLY A 252 4.19 -18.94 -12.04
N GLU A 253 4.50 -19.17 -10.77
CA GLU A 253 3.78 -20.10 -9.89
C GLU A 253 2.56 -19.47 -9.19
N LEU A 254 2.29 -18.16 -9.37
CA LEU A 254 1.24 -17.44 -8.64
C LEU A 254 -0.15 -18.08 -8.81
N VAL A 255 -0.43 -18.68 -9.97
CA VAL A 255 -1.70 -19.37 -10.22
C VAL A 255 -1.84 -20.61 -9.33
N THR A 256 -0.77 -21.39 -9.22
CA THR A 256 -0.73 -22.58 -8.35
C THR A 256 -0.78 -22.17 -6.89
N GLU A 257 0.07 -21.22 -6.48
CA GLU A 257 0.13 -20.70 -5.11
C GLU A 257 -1.20 -20.07 -4.67
N SER A 258 -1.90 -19.38 -5.58
CA SER A 258 -3.23 -18.84 -5.33
C SER A 258 -4.27 -19.94 -5.04
N ALA A 259 -4.23 -21.04 -5.79
CA ALA A 259 -5.16 -22.15 -5.61
C ALA A 259 -4.88 -22.94 -4.33
N GLU A 260 -3.60 -23.15 -4.01
CA GLU A 260 -3.17 -23.78 -2.75
C GLU A 260 -3.57 -22.93 -1.54
N TRP A 261 -3.30 -21.62 -1.59
CA TRP A 261 -3.69 -20.68 -0.55
C TRP A 261 -5.21 -20.67 -0.31
N GLU A 262 -6.03 -20.67 -1.38
CA GLU A 262 -7.49 -20.70 -1.23
C GLU A 262 -7.97 -21.99 -0.55
N ALA A 263 -7.37 -23.13 -0.91
CA ALA A 263 -7.69 -24.42 -0.30
C ALA A 263 -7.31 -24.46 1.20
N GLU A 264 -6.13 -23.93 1.56
CA GLU A 264 -5.68 -23.83 2.96
C GLU A 264 -6.61 -22.94 3.79
N VAL A 265 -6.99 -21.77 3.28
CA VAL A 265 -7.94 -20.87 3.97
C VAL A 265 -9.32 -21.52 4.08
N THR A 266 -9.77 -22.24 3.05
CA THR A 266 -11.05 -22.97 3.09
C THR A 266 -11.04 -24.03 4.18
N GLU A 267 -9.97 -24.83 4.27
CA GLU A 267 -9.83 -25.84 5.31
C GLU A 267 -9.78 -25.22 6.71
N ALA A 268 -9.01 -24.15 6.89
CA ALA A 268 -8.89 -23.46 8.17
C ALA A 268 -10.22 -22.86 8.63
N THR A 269 -10.96 -22.21 7.73
CA THR A 269 -12.26 -21.58 8.04
C THR A 269 -13.36 -22.61 8.29
N ALA A 270 -13.32 -23.79 7.66
CA ALA A 270 -14.30 -24.86 7.88
C ALA A 270 -14.21 -25.49 9.29
N GLN A 271 -13.10 -25.31 10.00
CA GLN A 271 -12.92 -25.80 11.37
C GLN A 271 -13.64 -24.93 12.42
N ASP A 272 -14.03 -23.71 12.06
CA ASP A 272 -14.75 -22.76 12.91
C ASP A 272 -16.14 -22.47 12.33
N GLU A 273 -17.18 -22.97 12.99
CA GLU A 273 -18.57 -22.84 12.52
C GLU A 273 -19.01 -21.37 12.41
N GLU A 274 -18.52 -20.48 13.28
CA GLU A 274 -18.87 -19.05 13.25
C GLU A 274 -18.24 -18.37 12.02
N ILE A 275 -16.96 -18.67 11.75
CA ILE A 275 -16.28 -18.14 10.55
C ILE A 275 -16.90 -18.73 9.28
N ALA A 276 -17.18 -20.03 9.23
CA ALA A 276 -17.79 -20.67 8.07
C ALA A 276 -19.16 -20.06 7.72
N GLN A 277 -20.00 -19.80 8.72
CA GLN A 277 -21.29 -19.11 8.52
C GLN A 277 -21.10 -17.69 8.00
N TYR A 278 -20.12 -16.97 8.53
CA TYR A 278 -19.78 -15.62 8.10
C TYR A 278 -19.26 -15.57 6.65
N VAL A 279 -18.37 -16.48 6.26
CA VAL A 279 -17.91 -16.61 4.86
C VAL A 279 -19.11 -16.86 3.93
N GLY A 280 -20.01 -17.78 4.30
CA GLY A 280 -21.22 -18.04 3.51
C GLY A 280 -22.17 -16.83 3.39
N TYR A 281 -22.17 -15.93 4.38
CA TYR A 281 -22.88 -14.64 4.27
C TYR A 281 -22.21 -13.69 3.28
N LEU A 282 -20.88 -13.57 3.33
CA LEU A 282 -20.10 -12.75 2.41
C LEU A 282 -20.25 -13.23 0.96
N GLU A 283 -20.22 -14.55 0.73
CA GLU A 283 -20.47 -15.17 -0.57
C GLU A 283 -21.84 -14.78 -1.12
N ARG A 284 -22.92 -14.95 -0.33
CA ARG A 284 -24.28 -14.59 -0.76
C ARG A 284 -24.39 -13.11 -1.10
N THR A 285 -23.84 -12.26 -0.24
CA THR A 285 -23.85 -10.80 -0.46
C THR A 285 -23.13 -10.44 -1.75
N ARG A 286 -21.97 -11.07 -1.99
CA ARG A 286 -21.18 -10.84 -3.20
C ARG A 286 -21.89 -11.32 -4.47
N ASP A 287 -22.39 -12.55 -4.45
CA ASP A 287 -23.09 -13.16 -5.58
C ASP A 287 -24.37 -12.38 -5.94
N MET A 288 -25.04 -11.77 -4.95
CA MET A 288 -26.17 -10.88 -5.18
C MET A 288 -25.78 -9.59 -5.89
N VAL A 289 -24.64 -8.98 -5.57
CA VAL A 289 -24.17 -7.75 -6.23
C VAL A 289 -23.73 -8.01 -7.68
N GLU A 290 -23.12 -9.18 -7.94
CA GLU A 290 -22.68 -9.57 -9.29
C GLU A 290 -23.81 -10.14 -10.17
N ALA A 291 -24.98 -10.42 -9.59
CA ALA A 291 -26.11 -10.94 -10.35
C ALA A 291 -26.62 -9.90 -11.37
N PRO A 292 -26.82 -10.25 -12.65
CA PRO A 292 -27.35 -9.33 -13.67
C PRO A 292 -28.73 -8.73 -13.35
N GLU A 293 -29.45 -9.34 -12.40
CA GLU A 293 -30.81 -8.99 -11.98
C GLU A 293 -30.85 -8.25 -10.62
N ALA A 294 -29.69 -7.87 -10.07
CA ALA A 294 -29.55 -7.28 -8.74
C ALA A 294 -30.23 -5.91 -8.62
N SER A 295 -31.47 -5.90 -8.13
CA SER A 295 -32.15 -4.68 -7.67
C SER A 295 -31.64 -4.32 -6.27
N GLY A 296 -31.34 -3.04 -6.02
CA GLY A 296 -30.89 -2.54 -4.71
C GLY A 296 -31.85 -2.83 -3.54
N GLU A 297 -33.12 -3.17 -3.83
CA GLU A 297 -34.10 -3.58 -2.82
C GLU A 297 -33.82 -4.99 -2.26
N ALA A 298 -33.24 -5.90 -3.06
CA ALA A 298 -32.87 -7.24 -2.62
C ALA A 298 -31.68 -7.21 -1.64
N ILE A 299 -30.75 -6.28 -1.85
CA ILE A 299 -29.57 -6.07 -0.99
C ILE A 299 -30.02 -5.50 0.38
N ALA A 300 -30.96 -4.57 0.39
CA ALA A 300 -31.48 -3.97 1.63
C ALA A 300 -32.25 -4.96 2.52
N GLN A 301 -33.09 -5.82 1.92
CA GLN A 301 -33.91 -6.79 2.67
C GLN A 301 -33.08 -7.86 3.39
N GLU A 302 -31.96 -8.31 2.81
CA GLU A 302 -31.09 -9.30 3.47
C GLU A 302 -30.17 -8.67 4.53
N PHE A 303 -29.76 -7.41 4.36
CA PHE A 303 -29.06 -6.68 5.43
C PHE A 303 -29.94 -6.55 6.68
N GLU A 304 -31.22 -6.24 6.50
CA GLU A 304 -32.21 -6.23 7.59
C GLU A 304 -32.37 -7.63 8.22
N ARG A 305 -32.46 -8.69 7.40
CA ARG A 305 -32.57 -10.07 7.89
C ARG A 305 -31.35 -10.53 8.70
N PHE A 306 -30.15 -10.07 8.34
CA PHE A 306 -28.93 -10.34 9.08
C PHE A 306 -28.89 -9.60 10.43
N LEU A 307 -29.28 -8.32 10.47
CA LEU A 307 -29.39 -7.56 11.73
C LEU A 307 -30.40 -8.20 12.69
N GLU A 308 -31.50 -8.76 12.17
CA GLU A 308 -32.47 -9.51 12.95
C GLU A 308 -31.92 -10.83 13.51
N GLN A 309 -31.08 -11.54 12.75
CA GLN A 309 -30.39 -12.75 13.22
C GLN A 309 -29.27 -12.44 14.22
N ALA A 310 -28.59 -11.31 14.07
CA ALA A 310 -27.59 -10.79 15.00
C ALA A 310 -28.21 -10.16 16.27
N ALA A 311 -29.51 -9.86 16.30
CA ALA A 311 -30.17 -9.23 17.45
C ALA A 311 -30.18 -10.09 18.74
N GLY A 312 -29.74 -11.35 18.68
CA GLY A 312 -29.51 -12.23 19.84
C GLY A 312 -28.07 -12.21 20.41
N LYS A 313 -27.10 -11.64 19.69
CA LYS A 313 -25.67 -11.62 20.04
C LYS A 313 -25.16 -10.25 19.64
N LYS A 314 -24.93 -9.33 20.59
CA LYS A 314 -24.45 -7.96 20.29
C LYS A 314 -23.37 -8.06 19.22
N PRO A 315 -23.58 -7.54 17.99
CA PRO A 315 -22.49 -7.43 17.04
C PRO A 315 -21.45 -6.55 17.72
N GLN A 316 -20.30 -7.13 18.07
CA GLN A 316 -19.13 -6.28 18.22
C GLN A 316 -18.94 -5.69 16.82
N PRO A 317 -18.91 -4.36 16.67
CA PRO A 317 -18.42 -3.81 15.42
C PRO A 317 -17.06 -4.46 15.20
N GLY A 318 -16.90 -5.18 14.09
CA GLY A 318 -15.57 -5.48 13.57
C GLY A 318 -14.78 -4.17 13.62
N PRO A 319 -13.47 -4.20 13.94
CA PRO A 319 -12.71 -2.98 14.12
C PRO A 319 -13.02 -2.08 12.94
N GLY A 320 -13.63 -0.92 13.23
CA GLY A 320 -13.94 0.04 12.21
C GLY A 320 -12.68 0.16 11.37
N ALA A 321 -12.81 0.02 10.05
CA ALA A 321 -11.81 0.57 9.17
C ALA A 321 -11.46 1.94 9.78
N PHE A 322 -10.19 2.10 10.16
CA PHE A 322 -9.61 3.24 10.88
C PHE A 322 -9.76 3.28 12.42
N PRO A 323 -8.65 3.06 13.17
CA PRO A 323 -8.56 3.46 14.57
C PRO A 323 -8.68 4.99 14.70
N THR A 324 -9.65 5.46 15.50
CA THR A 324 -9.84 6.89 15.81
C THR A 324 -8.92 7.40 16.93
N ASP A 325 -7.92 6.64 17.34
CA ASP A 325 -6.96 7.04 18.38
C ASP A 325 -5.52 6.74 17.95
N LEU A 326 -4.79 7.80 17.59
CA LEU A 326 -3.39 7.77 17.17
C LEU A 326 -2.40 7.95 18.34
N SER A 327 -2.78 7.61 19.58
CA SER A 327 -1.92 7.83 20.75
C SER A 327 -1.51 6.59 21.56
N GLY A 328 -1.82 5.37 21.12
CA GLY A 328 -1.64 4.15 21.92
C GLY A 328 -0.55 3.16 21.47
N THR A 329 0.71 3.41 21.86
CA THR A 329 1.74 2.42 22.22
C THR A 329 1.94 1.14 21.39
N ALA A 330 3.10 1.08 20.72
CA ALA A 330 3.76 -0.14 20.28
C ALA A 330 3.87 -1.18 21.42
N GLN A 331 3.26 -2.35 21.23
CA GLN A 331 3.49 -3.52 22.08
C GLN A 331 4.92 -4.02 21.88
N ARG A 332 5.71 -3.94 22.96
CA ARG A 332 7.05 -4.54 23.04
C ARG A 332 6.93 -6.07 23.09
N PRO A 333 7.85 -6.83 22.49
CA PRO A 333 7.95 -8.25 22.75
C PRO A 333 8.51 -8.49 24.17
N MET A 334 7.76 -9.27 24.94
CA MET A 334 8.03 -9.68 26.32
C MET A 334 9.33 -10.48 26.42
N GLY A 335 10.26 -9.98 27.25
CA GLY A 335 11.38 -10.75 27.77
C GLY A 335 11.06 -11.30 29.16
N GLY A 336 11.03 -12.64 29.26
CA GLY A 336 11.33 -13.45 30.46
C GLY A 336 10.74 -13.05 31.81
N ASP A 337 9.60 -13.63 32.17
CA ASP A 337 9.04 -13.54 33.51
C ASP A 337 9.76 -14.52 34.46
N ARG A 338 10.61 -13.97 35.35
CA ARG A 338 11.12 -14.69 36.53
C ARG A 338 10.15 -14.48 37.69
N ARG A 339 9.34 -15.52 37.88
CA ARG A 339 8.49 -15.82 39.02
C ARG A 339 9.15 -15.52 40.38
N VAL A 340 8.61 -14.57 41.15
CA VAL A 340 8.66 -14.56 42.62
C VAL A 340 7.34 -13.98 43.15
N THR A 341 6.62 -14.81 43.90
CA THR A 341 5.36 -14.52 44.62
C THR A 341 5.60 -13.68 45.88
N PRO A 342 4.61 -12.88 46.33
CA PRO A 342 4.53 -12.48 47.73
C PRO A 342 3.17 -12.85 48.36
N GLU A 343 3.20 -13.80 49.30
CA GLU A 343 2.41 -13.81 50.54
C GLU A 343 3.49 -13.77 51.63
N GLY A 344 3.44 -13.02 52.74
CA GLY A 344 2.38 -12.48 53.55
C GLY A 344 2.86 -12.67 54.99
N ASP A 345 2.98 -11.57 55.74
CA ASP A 345 3.19 -11.40 57.20
C ASP A 345 4.26 -12.22 57.95
N ASP A 346 5.18 -11.49 58.62
CA ASP A 346 5.41 -11.68 60.07
C ASP A 346 6.16 -10.49 60.70
N GLN A 347 5.74 -10.17 61.92
CA GLN A 347 6.26 -9.16 62.84
C GLN A 347 7.52 -9.66 63.57
N ASP A 348 8.45 -8.75 63.88
CA ASP A 348 8.94 -8.43 65.25
C ASP A 348 10.42 -7.98 65.31
N ALA A 349 10.61 -6.91 66.10
CA ALA A 349 11.71 -6.59 67.02
C ALA A 349 13.17 -6.50 66.49
N ASP A 350 13.80 -5.32 66.57
CA ASP A 350 14.41 -4.75 67.79
C ASP A 350 15.49 -3.67 67.46
N ALA A 351 15.64 -2.74 68.40
CA ALA A 351 16.60 -1.66 68.67
C ALA A 351 17.90 -1.54 67.83
N SER A 352 18.46 -0.35 67.55
CA SER A 352 18.84 0.71 68.50
C SER A 352 19.49 1.91 67.77
N GLU A 353 19.20 3.12 68.28
CA GLU A 353 20.09 4.29 68.55
C GLU A 353 21.19 4.69 67.52
N SER A 354 21.44 5.95 67.13
CA SER A 354 21.45 7.21 67.88
C SER A 354 21.78 8.41 66.95
N GLU A 355 21.29 9.58 67.36
CA GLU A 355 21.87 10.94 67.27
C GLU A 355 21.98 11.72 65.94
N SER A 356 21.14 12.76 65.85
CA SER A 356 21.38 14.09 65.21
C SER A 356 22.35 14.93 66.09
N PRO A 357 22.79 16.19 65.78
CA PRO A 357 22.20 17.18 64.84
C PRO A 357 23.16 18.21 64.15
N ALA A 358 22.56 19.14 63.38
CA ALA A 358 22.92 20.57 63.20
C ALA A 358 24.22 20.92 62.42
N ALA A 359 24.38 22.01 61.64
CA ALA A 359 23.57 23.20 61.30
C ALA A 359 24.17 23.93 60.06
N GLU A 360 23.39 24.92 59.59
CA GLU A 360 23.76 26.21 58.94
C GLU A 360 24.36 26.21 57.51
N GLU A 361 23.62 26.70 56.51
CA GLU A 361 23.56 28.10 56.01
C GLU A 361 24.89 28.52 55.33
N THR A 362 24.93 28.85 54.03
CA THR A 362 24.53 30.18 53.52
C THR A 362 24.55 30.25 51.98
N GLU A 363 23.52 30.93 51.46
CA GLU A 363 23.48 31.88 50.32
C GLU A 363 24.32 31.69 49.03
N ALA A 364 23.58 31.62 47.92
CA ALA A 364 23.94 32.16 46.60
C ALA A 364 23.97 33.72 46.64
N PRO A 365 24.56 34.43 45.65
CA PRO A 365 23.85 34.63 44.39
C PRO A 365 24.70 34.83 43.11
N GLU A 366 23.99 34.62 41.99
CA GLU A 366 24.01 35.28 40.66
C GLU A 366 25.29 35.63 39.87
N ALA A 367 25.12 35.40 38.56
CA ALA A 367 25.95 35.67 37.38
C ALA A 367 26.17 37.20 37.12
N PRO A 368 26.84 37.71 36.04
CA PRO A 368 26.86 37.19 34.66
C PRO A 368 28.15 37.43 33.80
N GLU A 369 28.10 36.87 32.58
CA GLU A 369 28.69 37.33 31.29
C GLU A 369 30.20 37.56 31.11
N GLY A 370 30.75 37.03 30.00
CA GLY A 370 31.82 37.73 29.24
C GLY A 370 32.92 36.87 28.60
N SER A 371 32.84 36.75 27.26
CA SER A 371 33.91 36.85 26.23
C SER A 371 35.15 35.94 26.21
N GLU A 372 35.33 35.31 25.03
CA GLU A 372 36.56 35.24 24.19
C GLU A 372 37.87 34.70 24.81
N ASP A 373 38.27 33.49 24.40
CA ASP A 373 39.27 33.22 23.35
C ASP A 373 39.30 31.72 22.98
#